data_AF-R4MMU0-F1
#
_entry.id   AF-R4MMU0-F1
#
_cell.length_a   1.000
_cell.length_b   1.000
_cell.length_c   1.000
_cell.angle_alpha   90.00
_cell.angle_beta   90.00
_cell.angle_gamma   90.00
#
_symmetry.space_group_name_H-M   'P 1'
#
loop_
_entity.id
_entity.type
_entity.pdbx_description
1 polymer ?
#
loop_
_entity_poly.entity_id
_entity_poly.type
_entity_poly.pdbx_seq_one_letter_code
_entity_poly.pdbx_strand_id
1 'polypeptide(L)'
;MRDAGANYRIARYVAVVAGLLGAVLAIATPLLPVNQTTAQLNWPQNGTFASVEAPLIGYVATDLNITVPCQAAAGLAGSQNTGKTVLLSTVPKQAPKAVDRGLLLQRANDDLVLVVRNVPLVTAPLSQVLGPTCQRLTFTAHADRVAAEFVGLVQGPNAEHPGAPLRGGAAATTCRRSRSSGCSPTWPGRRHRV
;
A
#
# COMPACT_ATOMS: atom_id res chain seq x y z
N MET A 1 -14.70 51.65 52.19
CA MET A 1 -15.85 51.08 51.44
C MET A 1 -15.98 51.58 50.00
N ARG A 2 -14.98 52.26 49.40
CA ARG A 2 -15.05 52.75 48.00
C ARG A 2 -14.48 51.77 46.96
N ASP A 3 -13.77 50.72 47.39
CA ASP A 3 -13.07 49.79 46.48
C ASP A 3 -13.95 48.66 45.93
N ALA A 4 -14.98 48.23 46.67
CA ALA A 4 -15.79 47.07 46.28
C ALA A 4 -16.58 47.29 44.97
N GLY A 5 -17.12 48.50 44.75
CA GLY A 5 -17.91 48.83 43.56
C GLY A 5 -17.08 49.00 42.28
N ALA A 6 -15.85 49.53 42.40
CA ALA A 6 -14.91 49.62 41.30
C ALA A 6 -14.39 48.22 40.90
N ASN A 7 -14.05 47.39 41.89
CA ASN A 7 -13.59 46.02 41.69
C ASN A 7 -14.64 45.12 41.00
N TYR A 8 -15.93 45.30 41.31
CA TYR A 8 -17.00 44.55 40.64
C TYR A 8 -17.13 44.88 39.15
N ARG A 9 -16.99 46.17 38.77
CA ARG A 9 -17.02 46.60 37.37
C ARG A 9 -15.83 46.03 36.60
N ILE A 10 -14.64 46.05 37.21
CA ILE A 10 -13.43 45.47 36.64
C ILE A 10 -13.60 43.96 36.45
N ALA A 11 -14.09 43.23 37.47
CA ALA A 11 -14.32 41.78 37.39
C ALA A 11 -15.31 41.41 36.28
N ARG A 12 -16.36 42.20 36.07
CA ARG A 12 -17.33 41.99 34.97
C ARG A 12 -16.68 42.16 33.59
N TYR A 13 -15.85 43.18 33.40
CA TYR A 13 -15.14 43.36 32.13
C TYR A 13 -14.12 42.24 31.89
N VAL A 14 -13.36 41.86 32.90
CA VAL A 14 -12.39 40.77 32.80
C VAL A 14 -13.08 39.44 32.45
N ALA A 15 -14.22 39.13 33.06
CA ALA A 15 -14.97 37.90 32.77
C ALA A 15 -15.47 37.86 31.31
N VAL A 16 -16.00 38.97 30.78
CA VAL A 16 -16.47 39.04 29.39
C VAL A 16 -15.32 38.93 28.40
N VAL A 17 -14.22 39.66 28.65
CA VAL A 17 -13.04 39.65 27.77
C VAL A 17 -12.37 38.27 27.79
N ALA A 18 -12.16 37.68 28.96
CA ALA A 18 -11.55 36.36 29.09
C ALA A 18 -12.43 35.24 28.50
N GLY A 19 -13.75 35.33 28.68
CA GLY A 19 -14.70 34.37 28.11
C GLY A 19 -14.75 34.43 26.58
N LEU A 20 -14.78 35.64 26.00
CA LEU A 20 -14.73 35.83 24.55
C LEU A 20 -13.40 35.36 23.95
N LEU A 21 -12.27 35.71 24.58
CA LEU A 21 -10.95 35.21 24.18
C LEU A 21 -10.89 33.67 24.23
N GLY A 22 -11.36 33.06 25.31
CA GLY A 22 -11.40 31.60 25.45
C GLY A 22 -12.25 30.93 24.37
N ALA A 23 -13.43 31.49 24.06
CA ALA A 23 -14.29 30.99 22.99
C ALA A 23 -13.64 31.10 21.61
N VAL A 24 -12.99 32.23 21.30
CA VAL A 24 -12.27 32.44 20.04
C VAL A 24 -11.09 31.47 19.91
N LEU A 25 -10.30 31.29 20.96
CA LEU A 25 -9.17 30.34 20.96
C LEU A 25 -9.66 28.89 20.80
N ALA A 26 -10.77 28.51 21.44
CA ALA A 26 -11.35 27.18 21.30
C ALA A 26 -11.82 26.89 19.86
N ILE A 27 -12.41 27.89 19.18
CA ILE A 27 -12.83 27.77 17.77
C ILE A 27 -11.61 27.76 16.83
N ALA A 28 -10.56 28.52 17.15
CA ALA A 28 -9.33 28.56 16.34
C ALA A 28 -8.46 27.31 16.49
N THR A 29 -8.54 26.61 17.63
CA THR A 29 -7.73 25.42 17.94
C THR A 29 -7.76 24.33 16.85
N PRO A 30 -8.94 23.89 16.32
CA PRO A 30 -8.99 22.89 15.24
C PRO A 30 -8.49 23.39 13.87
N LEU A 31 -8.36 24.71 13.67
CA LEU A 31 -7.90 25.33 12.42
C LEU A 31 -6.40 25.63 12.41
N LEU A 32 -5.74 25.50 13.57
CA LEU A 32 -4.31 25.71 13.66
C LEU A 32 -3.56 24.57 12.95
N PRO A 33 -2.50 24.89 12.18
CA PRO A 33 -1.74 23.88 11.45
C PRO A 33 -1.05 22.94 12.44
N VAL A 34 -1.28 21.64 12.25
CA VAL A 34 -0.62 20.58 13.01
C VAL A 34 0.58 20.07 12.23
N ASN A 35 1.68 19.79 12.94
CA ASN A 35 2.82 19.09 12.36
C ASN A 35 2.51 17.59 12.33
N GLN A 36 2.26 17.05 11.14
CA GLN A 36 2.05 15.62 10.95
C GLN A 36 3.40 14.92 10.72
N THR A 37 3.79 14.03 11.62
CA THR A 37 4.98 13.19 11.43
C THR A 37 4.64 12.03 10.50
N THR A 38 5.02 12.13 9.23
CA THR A 38 4.85 11.03 8.26
C THR A 38 6.04 10.07 8.37
N ALA A 39 5.79 8.83 8.82
CA ALA A 39 6.82 7.79 8.79
C ALA A 39 6.96 7.25 7.35
N GLN A 40 8.16 7.32 6.79
CA GLN A 40 8.51 6.75 5.49
C GLN A 40 9.54 5.64 5.71
N LEU A 41 9.29 4.45 5.14
CA LEU A 41 10.21 3.32 5.19
C LEU A 41 10.84 3.12 3.83
N ASN A 42 12.13 3.48 3.71
CA ASN A 42 12.90 3.22 2.50
C ASN A 42 13.68 1.91 2.66
N TRP A 43 13.47 0.99 1.72
CA TRP A 43 14.19 -0.26 1.59
C TRP A 43 14.72 -0.35 0.16
N PRO A 44 15.98 -0.77 -0.08
CA PRO A 44 16.91 -1.48 0.83
C PRO A 44 17.73 -0.58 1.76
N GLN A 45 17.95 -1.03 3.00
CA GLN A 45 18.83 -0.35 3.95
C GLN A 45 20.26 -0.92 3.83
N ASN A 46 21.24 -0.02 3.71
CA ASN A 46 22.67 -0.37 3.67
C ASN A 46 23.11 -1.26 2.49
N GLY A 47 22.41 -1.20 1.35
CA GLY A 47 22.76 -1.98 0.15
C GLY A 47 22.56 -3.49 0.29
N THR A 48 21.91 -3.95 1.36
CA THR A 48 21.63 -5.36 1.61
C THR A 48 20.14 -5.66 1.48
N PHE A 49 19.81 -6.80 0.88
CA PHE A 49 18.44 -7.33 0.80
C PHE A 49 18.05 -8.05 2.11
N ALA A 50 18.28 -7.40 3.25
CA ALA A 50 17.88 -7.92 4.55
C ALA A 50 16.37 -7.70 4.77
N SER A 51 15.72 -8.68 5.38
CA SER A 51 14.33 -8.55 5.83
C SER A 51 14.24 -7.47 6.91
N VAL A 52 13.35 -6.49 6.72
CA VAL A 52 13.08 -5.45 7.72
C VAL A 52 11.69 -5.67 8.29
N GLU A 53 11.61 -5.81 9.61
CA GLU A 53 10.35 -5.86 10.34
C GLU A 53 9.95 -4.44 10.75
N ALA A 54 8.91 -3.90 10.09
CA ALA A 54 8.33 -2.60 10.40
C ALA A 54 6.82 -2.78 10.71
N PRO A 55 6.46 -3.21 11.94
CA PRO A 55 5.06 -3.36 12.31
C PRO A 55 4.38 -1.98 12.39
N LEU A 56 3.54 -1.67 11.41
CA LEU A 56 2.73 -0.44 11.42
C LEU A 56 1.59 -0.56 12.45
N ILE A 57 1.55 0.35 13.43
CA ILE A 57 0.45 0.45 14.41
C ILE A 57 -0.91 0.75 13.72
N GLY A 58 -0.87 1.41 12.56
CA GLY A 58 -2.06 1.79 11.78
C GLY A 58 -2.66 0.68 10.88
N TYR A 59 -2.10 -0.54 10.87
CA TYR A 59 -2.52 -1.69 10.02
C TYR A 59 -2.47 -1.48 8.49
N VAL A 60 -2.47 -0.25 7.98
CA VAL A 60 -2.40 0.09 6.55
C VAL A 60 -1.49 1.29 6.33
N ALA A 61 -0.63 1.23 5.32
CA ALA A 61 0.05 2.41 4.80
C ALA A 61 -0.94 3.21 3.93
N THR A 62 -0.89 4.54 4.01
CA THR A 62 -1.67 5.43 3.14
C THR A 62 -1.29 5.22 1.67
N ASP A 63 0.02 5.10 1.43
CA ASP A 63 0.63 4.87 0.13
C ASP A 63 1.75 3.85 0.24
N LEU A 64 1.82 2.91 -0.70
CA LEU A 64 2.87 1.91 -0.78
C LEU A 64 3.37 1.83 -2.22
N ASN A 65 4.65 2.13 -2.44
CA ASN A 65 5.32 1.97 -3.73
C ASN A 65 6.48 1.00 -3.57
N ILE A 66 6.49 -0.04 -4.40
CA ILE A 66 7.53 -1.06 -4.42
C ILE A 66 8.06 -1.16 -5.84
N THR A 67 9.37 -0.98 -5.99
CA THR A 67 10.06 -1.20 -7.26
C THR A 67 11.12 -2.27 -7.07
N VAL A 68 10.98 -3.38 -7.79
CA VAL A 68 11.90 -4.52 -7.73
C VAL A 68 12.55 -4.71 -9.10
N PRO A 69 13.89 -4.63 -9.22
CA PRO A 69 14.55 -4.92 -10.49
C PRO A 69 14.39 -6.41 -10.85
N CYS A 70 14.15 -6.74 -12.12
CA CYS A 70 13.87 -8.13 -12.51
C CYS A 70 15.06 -9.08 -12.22
N GLN A 71 16.29 -8.54 -12.20
CA GLN A 71 17.49 -9.30 -11.80
C GLN A 71 17.43 -9.80 -10.35
N ALA A 72 16.69 -9.15 -9.44
CA ALA A 72 16.51 -9.66 -8.08
C ALA A 72 15.78 -11.01 -8.06
N ALA A 73 14.98 -11.32 -9.09
CA ALA A 73 14.32 -12.61 -9.23
C ALA A 73 15.29 -13.75 -9.61
N ALA A 74 16.52 -13.43 -10.07
CA ALA A 74 17.52 -14.44 -10.43
C ALA A 74 17.92 -15.33 -9.25
N GLY A 75 17.90 -14.80 -8.03
CA GLY A 75 18.15 -15.58 -6.81
C GLY A 75 17.15 -16.71 -6.55
N LEU A 76 15.97 -16.67 -7.20
CA LEU A 76 14.91 -17.68 -7.06
C LEU A 76 14.91 -18.71 -8.19
N ALA A 77 15.67 -18.46 -9.25
CA ALA A 77 15.77 -19.33 -10.40
C ALA A 77 16.59 -20.61 -10.12
N GLY A 78 17.32 -20.66 -9.00
CA GLY A 78 18.16 -21.80 -8.65
C GLY A 78 17.36 -23.11 -8.49
N SER A 79 17.94 -24.22 -8.96
CA SER A 79 17.37 -25.58 -8.89
C SER A 79 17.04 -26.06 -7.46
N GLN A 80 17.56 -25.38 -6.43
CA GLN A 80 17.29 -25.62 -5.02
C GLN A 80 15.94 -25.03 -4.55
N ASN A 81 15.27 -24.24 -5.41
CA ASN A 81 14.06 -23.45 -5.10
C ASN A 81 12.89 -23.77 -6.05
N THR A 82 12.71 -25.04 -6.42
CA THR A 82 11.58 -25.53 -7.25
C THR A 82 10.22 -25.47 -6.55
N GLY A 83 10.18 -25.08 -5.28
CA GLY A 83 8.96 -24.89 -4.48
C GLY A 83 8.44 -23.44 -4.45
N LYS A 84 7.43 -23.19 -3.60
CA LYS A 84 6.88 -21.84 -3.35
C LYS A 84 7.89 -21.00 -2.59
N THR A 85 8.71 -20.23 -3.30
CA THR A 85 9.69 -19.31 -2.70
C THR A 85 9.23 -17.87 -2.83
N VAL A 86 9.21 -17.15 -1.71
CA VAL A 86 8.73 -15.76 -1.64
C VAL A 86 9.92 -14.79 -1.72
N LEU A 87 9.89 -13.89 -2.70
CA LEU A 87 10.84 -12.80 -2.95
C LEU A 87 10.69 -11.68 -1.93
N LEU A 88 9.45 -11.21 -1.78
CA LEU A 88 9.09 -10.08 -0.95
C LEU A 88 7.74 -10.40 -0.32
N SER A 89 7.64 -10.17 0.98
CA SER A 89 6.40 -10.32 1.72
C SER A 89 6.25 -9.16 2.68
N THR A 90 5.11 -8.50 2.67
CA THR A 90 4.77 -7.49 3.69
C THR A 90 4.25 -8.13 4.99
N VAL A 91 4.17 -9.46 5.04
CA VAL A 91 3.74 -10.25 6.20
C VAL A 91 4.74 -11.37 6.44
N PRO A 92 5.09 -11.73 7.69
CA PRO A 92 6.02 -12.82 7.96
C PRO A 92 5.57 -14.14 7.30
N LYS A 93 6.51 -14.89 6.72
CA LYS A 93 6.21 -16.16 6.02
C LYS A 93 5.60 -17.23 6.94
N GLN A 94 5.85 -17.12 8.24
CA GLN A 94 5.39 -18.03 9.30
C GLN A 94 3.96 -17.72 9.76
N ALA A 95 3.35 -16.61 9.32
CA ALA A 95 2.00 -16.26 9.75
C ALA A 95 0.96 -17.18 9.09
N PRO A 96 0.06 -17.83 9.85
CA PRO A 96 -0.94 -18.78 9.34
C PRO A 96 -1.92 -18.21 8.28
N LYS A 97 -1.91 -16.88 8.07
CA LYS A 97 -2.77 -16.16 7.13
C LYS A 97 -2.02 -15.08 6.34
N ALA A 98 -0.72 -15.27 6.10
CA ALA A 98 0.12 -14.31 5.38
C ALA A 98 -0.48 -13.94 4.00
N VAL A 99 -0.96 -14.95 3.28
CA VAL A 99 -1.55 -14.80 1.94
C VAL A 99 -2.85 -14.01 1.94
N ASP A 100 -3.68 -14.16 2.98
CA ASP A 100 -5.01 -13.55 3.05
C ASP A 100 -4.99 -12.05 3.39
N ARG A 101 -3.91 -11.58 4.02
CA ARG A 101 -3.83 -10.24 4.59
C ARG A 101 -2.70 -9.40 4.02
N GLY A 102 -1.71 -10.03 3.38
CA GLY A 102 -0.50 -9.38 2.90
C GLY A 102 -0.42 -9.17 1.39
N LEU A 103 0.68 -8.55 0.99
CA LEU A 103 1.23 -8.59 -0.36
C LEU A 103 2.40 -9.57 -0.37
N LEU A 104 2.38 -10.48 -1.34
CA LEU A 104 3.42 -11.48 -1.54
C LEU A 104 3.83 -11.51 -3.01
N LEU A 105 5.12 -11.36 -3.26
CA LEU A 105 5.73 -11.67 -4.54
C LEU A 105 6.39 -13.05 -4.41
N GLN A 106 5.87 -14.03 -5.13
CA GLN A 106 6.30 -15.42 -4.98
C GLN A 106 6.45 -16.13 -6.30
N ARG A 107 7.43 -17.04 -6.37
CA ARG A 107 7.54 -18.01 -7.44
C ARG A 107 6.53 -19.13 -7.19
N ALA A 108 5.70 -19.41 -8.19
CA ALA A 108 4.81 -20.56 -8.23
C ALA A 108 5.18 -21.38 -9.47
N ASN A 109 5.90 -22.49 -9.26
CA ASN A 109 6.49 -23.29 -10.33
C ASN A 109 7.41 -22.44 -11.23
N ASP A 110 7.04 -22.23 -12.50
CA ASP A 110 7.81 -21.44 -13.45
C ASP A 110 7.27 -20.02 -13.66
N ASP A 111 6.26 -19.62 -12.90
CA ASP A 111 5.68 -18.29 -12.94
C ASP A 111 6.04 -17.47 -11.70
N LEU A 112 6.29 -16.19 -11.91
CA LEU A 112 6.38 -15.20 -10.85
C LEU A 112 5.02 -14.51 -10.70
N VAL A 113 4.43 -14.64 -9.51
CA VAL A 113 3.07 -14.16 -9.21
C VAL A 113 3.14 -13.12 -8.11
N LEU A 114 2.52 -11.97 -8.35
CA LEU A 114 2.26 -10.97 -7.32
C LEU A 114 0.83 -11.14 -6.79
N VAL A 115 0.71 -11.51 -5.52
CA VAL A 115 -0.55 -11.79 -4.84
C VAL A 115 -0.80 -10.71 -3.79
N VAL A 116 -2.02 -10.15 -3.79
CA VAL A 116 -2.48 -9.23 -2.76
C VAL A 116 -3.77 -9.77 -2.17
N ARG A 117 -3.78 -10.08 -0.87
CA ARG A 117 -4.94 -10.65 -0.15
C ARG A 117 -5.55 -11.86 -0.86
N ASN A 118 -4.70 -12.83 -1.19
CA ASN A 118 -5.04 -14.07 -1.89
C ASN A 118 -5.62 -13.88 -3.30
N VAL A 119 -5.38 -12.73 -3.94
CA VAL A 119 -5.72 -12.51 -5.35
C VAL A 119 -4.46 -12.24 -6.18
N PRO A 120 -4.20 -13.02 -7.25
CA PRO A 120 -3.12 -12.72 -8.18
C PRO A 120 -3.46 -11.44 -8.96
N LEU A 121 -2.65 -10.40 -8.81
CA LEU A 121 -2.80 -9.16 -9.56
C LEU A 121 -2.11 -9.24 -10.91
N VAL A 122 -0.89 -9.78 -10.95
CA VAL A 122 -0.12 -9.96 -12.17
C VAL A 122 0.74 -11.23 -12.08
N THR A 123 0.86 -11.93 -13.20
CA THR A 123 1.62 -13.16 -13.35
C THR A 123 2.50 -13.05 -14.59
N ALA A 124 3.76 -13.46 -14.48
CA ALA A 124 4.70 -13.48 -15.59
C ALA A 124 5.56 -14.76 -15.54
N PRO A 125 5.84 -15.42 -16.68
CA PRO A 125 6.79 -16.51 -16.73
C PRO A 125 8.18 -16.07 -16.26
N LEU A 126 8.80 -16.85 -15.38
CA LEU A 126 10.11 -16.54 -14.81
C LEU A 126 11.19 -16.43 -15.91
N SER A 127 11.07 -17.22 -16.98
CA SER A 127 11.95 -17.12 -18.15
C SER A 127 11.89 -15.75 -18.84
N GLN A 128 10.70 -15.13 -18.89
CA GLN A 128 10.52 -13.79 -19.45
C GLN A 128 10.99 -12.69 -18.48
N VAL A 129 10.77 -12.89 -17.18
CA VAL A 129 11.22 -11.96 -16.12
C VAL A 129 12.75 -11.91 -16.05
N LEU A 130 13.43 -13.04 -16.24
CA LEU A 130 14.89 -13.10 -16.28
C LEU A 130 15.47 -12.72 -17.64
N GLY A 131 14.62 -12.54 -18.65
CA GLY A 131 15.01 -12.10 -19.98
C GLY A 131 15.41 -10.61 -20.00
N PRO A 132 16.10 -10.17 -21.07
CA PRO A 132 16.58 -8.79 -21.20
C PRO A 132 15.46 -7.76 -21.37
N THR A 133 14.24 -8.22 -21.68
CA THR A 133 13.06 -7.37 -21.89
C THR A 133 12.46 -6.86 -20.58
N CYS A 134 12.63 -7.59 -19.47
CA CYS A 134 12.11 -7.19 -18.16
C CYS A 134 13.06 -6.19 -17.48
N GLN A 135 12.61 -4.96 -17.29
CA GLN A 135 13.40 -3.93 -16.62
C GLN A 135 13.19 -3.99 -15.10
N ARG A 136 11.94 -3.87 -14.66
CA ARG A 136 11.54 -3.82 -13.25
C ARG A 136 10.08 -4.20 -13.07
N LEU A 137 9.76 -4.77 -11.92
CA LEU A 137 8.39 -4.88 -11.40
C LEU A 137 8.09 -3.61 -10.60
N THR A 138 7.00 -2.94 -10.93
CA THR A 138 6.47 -1.81 -10.17
C THR A 138 5.14 -2.19 -9.54
N PHE A 139 4.95 -1.85 -8.28
CA PHE A 139 3.71 -2.02 -7.56
C PHE A 139 3.38 -0.74 -6.81
N THR A 140 2.14 -0.28 -6.97
CA THR A 140 1.62 0.91 -6.31
C THR A 140 0.27 0.57 -5.66
N ALA A 141 0.15 0.80 -4.37
CA ALA A 141 -1.11 0.77 -3.65
C ALA A 141 -1.39 2.12 -3.02
N HIS A 142 -2.48 2.72 -3.49
CA HIS A 142 -3.09 3.93 -2.97
C HIS A 142 -4.47 3.61 -2.41
N ALA A 143 -5.06 4.53 -1.65
CA ALA A 143 -6.37 4.35 -1.04
C ALA A 143 -7.52 4.16 -2.05
N ASP A 144 -7.32 4.57 -3.31
CA ASP A 144 -8.27 4.53 -4.42
C ASP A 144 -7.98 3.44 -5.45
N ARG A 145 -6.71 3.02 -5.59
CA ARG A 145 -6.29 2.05 -6.61
C ARG A 145 -5.07 1.23 -6.18
N VAL A 146 -5.07 -0.04 -6.59
CA VAL A 146 -3.89 -0.92 -6.52
C VAL A 146 -3.53 -1.34 -7.95
N ALA A 147 -2.26 -1.18 -8.31
CA ALA A 147 -1.75 -1.53 -9.64
C ALA A 147 -0.36 -2.18 -9.54
N ALA A 148 -0.09 -3.09 -10.46
CA ALA A 148 1.17 -3.81 -10.60
C ALA A 148 1.53 -3.96 -12.08
N GLU A 149 2.81 -3.80 -12.42
CA GLU A 149 3.27 -3.90 -13.80
C GLU A 149 4.69 -4.44 -13.88
N PHE A 150 4.90 -5.39 -14.80
CA PHE A 150 6.22 -5.79 -15.27
C PHE A 150 6.64 -4.91 -16.44
N VAL A 151 7.46 -3.90 -16.16
CA VAL A 151 7.89 -2.92 -17.16
C VAL A 151 8.78 -3.61 -18.20
N GLY A 152 8.37 -3.51 -19.46
CA GLY A 152 9.05 -4.10 -20.61
C GLY A 152 8.52 -5.49 -21.02
N LEU A 153 7.64 -6.10 -20.22
CA LEU A 153 6.90 -7.28 -20.65
C LEU A 153 5.55 -6.89 -21.24
N VAL A 154 5.10 -7.67 -22.21
CA VAL A 154 3.80 -7.52 -22.85
C VAL A 154 2.96 -8.77 -22.63
N GLN A 155 1.65 -8.59 -22.68
CA GLN A 155 0.69 -9.67 -22.60
C GLN A 155 0.85 -10.62 -23.79
N GLY A 156 0.84 -11.92 -23.50
CA GLY A 156 0.95 -12.96 -24.50
C GLY A 156 -0.25 -13.02 -25.47
N PRO A 157 -0.13 -13.79 -26.55
CA PRO A 157 -1.15 -13.88 -27.61
C PRO A 157 -2.51 -14.41 -27.13
N ASN A 158 -2.54 -15.16 -26.03
CA ASN A 158 -3.76 -15.72 -25.45
C ASN A 158 -4.39 -14.83 -24.37
N ALA A 159 -3.82 -13.65 -24.11
CA ALA A 159 -4.35 -12.72 -23.13
C ALA A 159 -5.51 -11.91 -23.70
N GLU A 160 -6.26 -11.23 -22.82
CA GLU A 160 -7.39 -10.41 -23.21
C GLU A 160 -6.97 -9.21 -24.08
N HIS A 161 -5.76 -8.68 -23.86
CA HIS A 161 -5.18 -7.58 -24.67
C HIS A 161 -3.77 -7.95 -25.15
N PRO A 162 -3.64 -8.75 -26.21
CA PRO A 162 -2.33 -9.14 -26.76
C PRO A 162 -1.49 -7.91 -27.13
N GLY A 163 -0.20 -7.92 -26.75
CA GLY A 163 0.73 -6.83 -27.06
C GLY A 163 0.62 -5.58 -26.17
N ALA A 164 -0.41 -5.50 -25.30
CA ALA A 164 -0.45 -4.46 -24.28
C ALA A 164 0.60 -4.72 -23.18
N PRO A 165 1.04 -3.70 -22.43
CA PRO A 165 1.92 -3.89 -21.27
C PRO A 165 1.36 -4.91 -20.28
N LEU A 166 2.24 -5.73 -19.70
CA LEU A 166 1.87 -6.73 -18.70
C LEU A 166 1.59 -6.05 -17.35
N ARG A 167 0.38 -5.51 -17.23
CA ARG A 167 -0.12 -4.77 -16.08
C ARG A 167 -1.41 -5.40 -15.55
N GLY A 168 -1.53 -5.45 -14.22
CA GLY A 168 -2.76 -5.80 -13.52
C GLY A 168 -3.13 -4.74 -12.49
N GLY A 169 -4.42 -4.61 -12.17
CA GLY A 169 -4.85 -3.66 -11.16
C GLY A 169 -6.31 -3.78 -10.81
N ALA A 170 -6.66 -3.22 -9.65
CA ALA A 170 -8.02 -3.16 -9.12
C ALA A 170 -8.31 -1.79 -8.51
N ALA A 171 -9.55 -1.32 -8.65
CA ALA A 171 -10.01 -0.16 -7.89
C ALA A 171 -10.16 -0.53 -6.40
N ALA A 172 -9.77 0.36 -5.49
CA ALA A 172 -9.81 0.11 -4.06
C ALA A 172 -11.24 -0.03 -3.52
N THR A 173 -12.23 0.60 -4.15
CA THR A 173 -13.65 0.40 -3.85
C THR A 173 -14.12 -1.03 -4.10
N THR A 174 -13.54 -1.72 -5.09
CA THR A 174 -13.79 -3.15 -5.35
C THR A 174 -13.14 -4.02 -4.28
N CYS A 175 -11.94 -3.66 -3.80
CA CYS A 175 -11.27 -4.35 -2.69
C CYS A 175 -11.96 -4.17 -1.32
N ARG A 176 -12.68 -3.06 -1.09
CA ARG A 176 -13.36 -2.79 0.20
C ARG A 176 -14.70 -3.52 0.33
N ARG A 177 -15.34 -3.89 -0.78
CA ARG A 177 -16.70 -4.46 -0.79
C ARG A 177 -16.73 -6.00 -0.68
N SER A 178 -15.64 -6.70 -1.00
CA SER A 178 -15.58 -8.16 -0.93
C SER A 178 -15.03 -8.65 0.42
N ARG A 179 -15.90 -8.64 1.45
CA ARG A 179 -15.55 -9.24 2.75
C ARG A 179 -15.56 -10.78 2.74
N SER A 180 -15.99 -11.40 1.64
CA SER A 180 -16.07 -12.86 1.48
C SER A 180 -15.32 -13.43 0.27
N SER A 181 -14.80 -12.61 -0.65
CA SER A 181 -14.20 -13.11 -1.90
C SER A 181 -13.29 -12.10 -2.60
N GLY A 182 -12.10 -11.82 -2.04
CA GLY A 182 -10.93 -11.29 -2.76
C GLY A 182 -11.05 -9.93 -3.47
N CYS A 183 -9.93 -9.22 -3.65
CA CYS A 183 -9.88 -8.05 -4.53
C CYS A 183 -10.09 -8.47 -6.01
N SER A 184 -11.33 -8.58 -6.49
CA SER A 184 -11.55 -8.89 -7.91
C SER A 184 -10.93 -7.78 -8.78
N PRO A 185 -9.95 -8.10 -9.66
CA PRO A 185 -9.45 -7.13 -10.60
C PRO A 185 -10.61 -6.69 -11.49
N THR A 186 -10.89 -5.40 -11.47
CA THR A 186 -11.96 -4.82 -12.28
C THR A 186 -11.39 -4.64 -13.68
N TRP A 187 -11.38 -5.71 -14.46
CA TRP A 187 -11.08 -5.66 -15.89
C TRP A 187 -12.22 -4.93 -16.60
N PRO A 188 -11.96 -3.93 -17.45
CA PRO A 188 -13.00 -3.29 -18.24
C PRO A 188 -13.44 -4.27 -19.34
N GLY A 189 -14.36 -5.18 -19.01
CA GLY A 189 -15.10 -5.93 -20.02
C GLY A 189 -15.22 -7.44 -19.85
N ARG A 190 -15.88 -7.91 -18.78
CA ARG A 190 -16.85 -9.04 -18.93
C ARG A 190 -17.72 -9.19 -17.68
N ARG A 191 -18.98 -8.79 -17.78
CA ARG A 191 -20.03 -9.26 -16.86
C ARG A 191 -20.39 -10.69 -17.26
N HIS A 192 -19.77 -11.69 -16.64
CA HIS A 192 -20.40 -12.99 -16.57
C HIS A 192 -21.33 -13.01 -15.36
N ARG A 193 -22.62 -12.90 -15.68
CA ARG A 193 -23.75 -13.18 -14.80
C ARG A 193 -23.74 -14.70 -14.58
N VAL A 194 -23.67 -15.13 -13.31
CA VAL A 194 -24.26 -16.40 -12.87
C VAL A 194 -25.60 -16.03 -12.26
#